data_AF-Q727S7-F1
#
_entry.id   AF-Q727S7-F1
#
_cell.length_a   1.000
_cell.length_b   1.000
_cell.length_c   1.000
_cell.angle_alpha   90.00
_cell.angle_beta   90.00
_cell.angle_gamma   90.00
#
_symmetry.space_group_name_H-M   'P 1'
#
loop_
_entity.id
_entity.type
_entity.pdbx_description
1 polymer ?
#
loop_
_entity_poly.entity_id
_entity_poly.type
_entity_poly.pdbx_seq_one_letter_code
_entity_poly.pdbx_strand_id
1 'polypeptide(L)'
;MNTSIEDLLEQVREELAHMDVALDGLERNPEGDFIVPQQTMTSMLSAMHEIFRAWNKAHRSFSMVMASTLMHRDETLDRMLHEDEQGTVH
;
A
#
# COMPACT_ATOMS: atom_id res chain seq x y z
N MET A 1 -13.14 -0.64 -9.30
CA MET A 1 -12.09 0.32 -9.73
C MET A 1 -10.77 -0.14 -9.14
N ASN A 2 -9.79 -0.48 -9.99
CA ASN A 2 -8.41 -0.67 -9.54
C ASN A 2 -7.88 0.72 -9.16
N THR A 3 -7.69 0.98 -7.87
CA THR A 3 -7.03 2.20 -7.41
C THR A 3 -5.55 2.07 -7.73
N SER A 4 -4.97 3.06 -8.42
CA SER A 4 -3.56 3.06 -8.77
C SER A 4 -2.71 3.07 -7.50
N ILE A 5 -1.47 2.58 -7.58
CA ILE A 5 -0.49 2.76 -6.50
C ILE A 5 -0.26 4.26 -6.25
N GLU A 6 -0.31 5.08 -7.30
CA GLU A 6 -0.19 6.53 -7.21
C GLU A 6 -1.30 7.16 -6.36
N ASP A 7 -2.56 6.73 -6.56
CA ASP A 7 -3.70 7.19 -5.76
C ASP A 7 -3.52 6.82 -4.27
N LEU A 8 -2.96 5.63 -3.99
CA LEU A 8 -2.69 5.19 -2.62
C LEU A 8 -1.55 5.99 -1.97
N LEU A 9 -0.53 6.34 -2.75
CA LEU A 9 0.57 7.18 -2.27
C LEU A 9 0.11 8.61 -2.00
N GLU A 10 -0.79 9.14 -2.82
CA GLU A 10 -1.37 10.46 -2.59
C GLU A 10 -2.25 10.45 -1.34
N GLN A 11 -3.09 9.43 -1.15
CA GLN A 11 -3.87 9.26 0.07
C GLN A 11 -2.97 9.23 1.32
N VAL A 12 -1.86 8.49 1.29
CA VAL A 12 -0.90 8.45 2.41
C VAL A 12 -0.24 9.83 2.62
N ARG A 13 0.09 10.55 1.55
CA ARG A 13 0.68 11.89 1.63
C ARG A 13 -0.28 12.87 2.30
N GLU A 14 -1.55 12.86 1.92
CA GLU A 14 -2.58 13.72 2.50
C GLU A 14 -2.75 13.46 4.00
N GLU A 15 -2.84 12.18 4.41
CA GLU A 15 -2.95 11.82 5.83
C GLU A 15 -1.72 12.26 6.65
N LEU A 16 -0.51 12.10 6.09
CA LEU A 16 0.72 12.55 6.75
C LEU A 16 0.77 14.09 6.87
N ALA A 17 0.31 14.83 5.86
CA ALA A 17 0.24 16.29 5.91
C ALA A 17 -0.78 16.77 6.95
N HIS A 18 -1.94 16.10 7.06
CA HIS A 18 -2.92 16.41 8.11
C HIS A 18 -2.37 16.15 9.51
N MET A 19 -1.59 15.08 9.69
CA MET A 19 -0.92 14.80 10.97
C MET A 19 0.12 15.86 11.32
N ASP A 20 0.93 16.30 10.37
CA ASP A 20 1.97 17.31 10.58
C ASP A 20 1.38 18.64 11.08
N VAL A 21 0.33 19.13 10.43
CA VAL A 21 -0.41 20.34 10.84
C VAL A 21 -1.02 20.18 12.24
N ALA A 22 -1.57 19.00 12.55
CA ALA A 22 -2.18 18.75 13.86
C ALA A 22 -1.15 18.69 15.01
N LEU A 23 0.12 18.38 14.70
CA LEU A 23 1.22 18.34 15.66
C LEU A 23 1.91 19.69 15.86
N ASP A 24 1.99 20.52 14.81
CA ASP A 24 2.61 21.86 14.88
C ASP A 24 1.87 22.80 15.84
N GLY A 25 0.56 22.62 15.99
CA GLY A 25 -0.29 23.41 16.88
C GLY A 25 -0.27 23.00 18.37
N LEU A 26 0.55 22.03 18.77
CA LEU A 26 0.53 21.52 20.15
C LEU A 26 1.22 22.46 21.14
N GLU A 27 0.46 22.87 22.15
CA GLU A 27 1.00 23.60 23.30
C GLU A 27 1.88 22.69 24.17
N ARG A 28 2.80 23.30 24.90
CA ARG A 28 3.62 22.61 25.91
C ARG A 28 3.19 23.00 27.31
N ASN A 29 3.23 22.04 28.23
CA ASN A 29 3.08 22.31 29.66
C ASN A 29 4.34 23.05 30.20
N PRO A 30 4.31 23.58 31.43
CA PRO A 30 5.47 24.23 32.05
C PRO A 30 6.69 23.32 32.25
N GLU A 31 6.51 22.00 32.23
CA GLU A 31 7.57 20.99 32.33
C GLU A 31 8.22 20.70 30.97
N GLY A 32 7.63 21.21 29.89
CA GLY A 32 8.12 21.08 28.51
C GLY A 32 7.46 19.94 27.72
N ASP A 33 6.55 19.17 28.29
CA ASP A 33 5.83 18.10 27.59
C ASP A 33 4.73 18.65 26.69
N PHE A 34 4.46 17.95 25.59
CA PHE A 34 3.33 18.28 24.73
C PHE A 34 1.99 17.99 25.41
N ILE A 35 1.10 18.97 25.39
CA ILE A 35 -0.30 18.80 25.77
C ILE A 35 -1.04 18.34 24.52
N VAL A 36 -1.34 17.04 24.43
CA VAL A 36 -2.03 16.47 23.27
C VAL A 36 -3.53 16.41 23.53
N PRO A 37 -4.36 17.20 22.81
CA PRO A 37 -5.81 17.08 22.91
C PRO A 37 -6.29 15.69 22.48
N GLN A 38 -7.35 15.20 23.13
CA GLN A 38 -7.92 13.90 22.79
C GLN A 38 -8.37 13.81 21.32
N GLN A 39 -8.84 14.93 20.76
CA GLN A 39 -9.20 15.02 19.35
C GLN A 39 -7.98 14.80 18.45
N THR A 40 -6.83 15.41 18.76
CA THR A 40 -5.58 15.22 18.02
C THR A 40 -5.15 13.76 18.04
N MET A 41 -5.18 13.11 19.22
CA MET A 41 -4.87 11.68 19.35
C MET A 41 -5.80 10.80 18.50
N THR A 42 -7.10 11.12 18.48
CA THR A 42 -8.11 10.38 17.71
C THR A 42 -7.89 10.56 16.21
N SER A 43 -7.58 11.78 15.76
CA SER A 43 -7.25 12.08 14.36
C SER A 43 -5.98 11.34 13.92
N MET A 44 -4.93 11.32 14.74
CA MET A 44 -3.70 10.56 14.46
C MET A 44 -3.96 9.07 14.34
N LEU A 45 -4.76 8.48 15.25
CA LEU A 45 -5.14 7.08 15.16
C LEU A 45 -5.94 6.76 13.90
N SER A 46 -6.80 7.68 13.47
CA SER A 46 -7.60 7.55 12.24
C SER A 46 -6.73 7.62 10.99
N ALA A 47 -5.81 8.60 10.93
CA ALA A 47 -4.84 8.75 9.85
C ALA A 47 -3.94 7.51 9.73
N MET A 48 -3.42 6.99 10.84
CA MET A 48 -2.65 5.73 10.84
C MET A 48 -3.47 4.55 10.30
N HIS A 49 -4.75 4.45 10.68
CA HIS A 49 -5.64 3.41 10.15
C HIS A 49 -5.79 3.50 8.62
N GLU A 50 -5.95 4.70 8.07
CA GLU A 50 -6.05 4.90 6.62
C GLU A 50 -4.73 4.58 5.91
N ILE A 51 -3.58 4.95 6.49
CA ILE A 51 -2.26 4.57 5.97
C ILE A 51 -2.12 3.03 5.94
N PHE A 52 -2.48 2.33 7.02
CA PHE A 52 -2.45 0.86 7.04
C PHE A 52 -3.43 0.24 6.03
N ARG A 53 -4.59 0.85 5.83
CA ARG A 53 -5.56 0.41 4.83
C ARG A 53 -5.01 0.57 3.41
N ALA A 54 -4.40 1.72 3.11
CA ALA A 54 -3.76 1.98 1.83
C ALA A 54 -2.60 1.00 1.56
N TRP A 55 -1.75 0.76 2.56
CA TRP A 55 -0.68 -0.25 2.50
C TRP A 55 -1.21 -1.65 2.17
N ASN A 56 -2.23 -2.11 2.90
CA ASN A 56 -2.83 -3.42 2.67
C ASN A 56 -3.42 -3.56 1.27
N LYS A 57 -3.99 -2.48 0.73
CA LYS A 57 -4.54 -2.44 -0.62
C LYS A 57 -3.42 -2.51 -1.67
N ALA A 58 -2.35 -1.74 -1.50
CA ALA A 58 -1.17 -1.79 -2.37
C ALA A 58 -0.55 -3.20 -2.38
N HIS A 59 -0.37 -3.79 -1.19
CA HIS A 59 0.18 -5.13 -1.03
C HIS A 59 -0.67 -6.19 -1.75
N ARG A 60 -2.00 -6.16 -1.59
CA ARG A 60 -2.91 -7.09 -2.30
C ARG A 60 -2.83 -6.94 -3.81
N SER A 61 -2.81 -5.70 -4.32
CA SER A 61 -2.68 -5.43 -5.75
C SER A 61 -1.36 -5.98 -6.30
N PHE A 62 -0.25 -5.75 -5.59
CA PHE A 62 1.05 -6.29 -5.96
C PHE A 62 1.06 -7.83 -5.95
N SER A 63 0.55 -8.47 -4.89
CA SER A 63 0.45 -9.92 -4.81
C SER A 63 -0.37 -10.52 -5.96
N MET A 64 -1.48 -9.90 -6.34
CA MET A 64 -2.30 -10.36 -7.47
C MET A 64 -1.57 -10.26 -8.81
N VAL A 65 -0.89 -9.13 -9.07
CA VAL A 65 -0.11 -8.94 -10.30
C VAL A 65 1.04 -9.95 -10.37
N MET A 66 1.75 -10.17 -9.26
CA MET A 66 2.83 -11.16 -9.20
C MET A 66 2.32 -12.59 -9.40
N ALA A 67 1.21 -12.98 -8.76
CA ALA A 67 0.61 -14.29 -8.94
C ALA A 67 0.18 -14.52 -10.41
N SER A 68 -0.47 -13.53 -11.03
CA SER A 68 -0.86 -13.59 -12.44
C SER A 68 0.35 -13.67 -13.38
N THR A 69 1.42 -12.93 -13.10
CA THR A 69 2.66 -12.95 -13.88
C THR A 69 3.35 -14.31 -13.79
N LEU A 70 3.38 -14.92 -12.60
CA LEU A 70 3.94 -16.25 -12.39
C LEU A 70 3.12 -17.33 -13.11
N MET A 71 1.79 -17.28 -13.02
CA MET A 71 0.91 -18.21 -13.75
C MET A 71 1.07 -18.08 -15.27
N HIS A 72 1.12 -16.86 -15.80
CA HIS A 72 1.29 -16.66 -17.25
C HIS A 72 2.67 -17.13 -17.75
N ARG A 73 3.70 -16.98 -16.91
CA ARG A 73 5.03 -17.53 -17.19
C ARG A 73 5.01 -19.06 -17.21
N ASP A 74 4.32 -19.68 -16.26
CA ASP A 74 4.16 -21.14 -16.17
C ASP A 74 3.45 -21.68 -17.42
N GLU A 75 2.30 -21.11 -17.78
CA GLU A 75 1.55 -21.45 -19.00
C GLU A 75 2.36 -21.29 -20.29
N THR A 76 3.26 -20.29 -20.33
CA THR A 76 4.13 -20.06 -21.49
C THR A 76 5.23 -21.10 -21.58
N LEU A 77 5.83 -21.48 -20.45
CA LEU A 77 6.85 -22.51 -20.38
C LEU A 77 6.26 -23.90 -20.73
N ASP A 78 5.10 -24.23 -20.18
CA ASP A 78 4.39 -25.48 -20.51
C ASP A 78 4.07 -25.58 -22.00
N ARG A 79 3.64 -24.46 -22.62
CA ARG A 79 3.39 -24.40 -24.07
C ARG A 79 4.67 -24.64 -24.88
N MET A 80 5.78 -23.99 -24.51
CA MET A 80 7.07 -24.19 -25.19
C MET A 80 7.57 -25.62 -25.09
N LEU A 81 7.40 -26.28 -23.94
CA LEU A 81 7.79 -27.68 -23.74
C LEU A 81 6.94 -28.63 -24.59
N HIS A 82 5.62 -28.42 -24.64
CA HIS A 82 4.74 -29.25 -25.46
C HIS A 82 4.92 -29.05 -26.97
N GLU A 83 5.27 -27.85 -27.43
CA GLU A 83 5.58 -27.58 -28.83
C GLU A 83 6.88 -28.27 -29.28
N ASP A 84 7.90 -28.34 -28.41
CA ASP A 84 9.17 -29.03 -28.68
C ASP A 84 9.00 -30.57 -28.69
N GLU A 85 8.12 -31.11 -27.83
CA GLU A 85 7.76 -32.54 -27.84
C GLU A 85 6.96 -32.95 -29.09
N GLN A 86 6.15 -32.06 -29.67
CA GLN A 86 5.41 -32.35 -30.91
C GLN A 86 6.25 -32.17 -32.19
N GLY A 87 7.32 -31.35 -32.15
CA GLY A 87 8.25 -31.13 -33.26
C GLY A 87 9.30 -32.22 -33.48
N THR A 88 9.43 -33.18 -32.56
CA THR A 88 10.45 -34.25 -32.62
C THR A 88 10.00 -35.54 -33.32
N VAL A 89 8.82 -35.55 -33.94
CA VAL A 89 8.39 -36.66 -34.81
C VAL A 89 8.94 -36.44 -36.23
N HIS A 90 10.19 -36.84 -36.44
CA HIS A 90 10.75 -37.12 -37.77
C HIS A 90 10.83 -38.63 -38.02
#